data_AF-A0A838Y5J2-F1
#
_entry.id   AF-A0A838Y5J2-F1
#
_cell.length_a   1.000
_cell.length_b   1.000
_cell.length_c   1.000
_cell.angle_alpha   90.00
_cell.angle_beta   90.00
_cell.angle_gamma   90.00
#
_symmetry.space_group_name_H-M   'P 1'
#
loop_
_entity.id
_entity.type
_entity.pdbx_description
1 polymer ?
#
loop_
_entity_poly.entity_id
_entity_poly.type
_entity_poly.pdbx_seq_one_letter_code
_entity_poly.pdbx_strand_id
1 'polypeptide(L)'
;MTDSASSLPAMPVADLQLALDAYLRLILRQGAAEQVLDERRQLLDQLLPLLDGVSRDAHSFRRVVERFVGSCAVVDRVTALTCAREFYYFWLGDVKKLVEITARSGFTTRNVRLEMADSLASLLERMQRQGFDAFPPSLEIYLGKLFEDGMAEVDIHEREMLLKGMLFLLSGQPYRPDSFRMVVDAMLLHLNDSRNKKSFVQLAREYFYYWLSFPPAHERIHLAEEAAQPISLLQPGSTTRQR
;
A
#
# COMPACT_ATOMS: atom_id res chain seq x y z
N MET A 1 -16.21 14.93 23.68
CA MET A 1 -16.34 13.59 24.32
C MET A 1 -15.07 12.84 24.02
N THR A 2 -14.26 12.62 25.05
CA THR A 2 -12.95 11.96 24.99
C THR A 2 -13.16 10.46 24.77
N ASP A 3 -12.81 9.99 23.58
CA ASP A 3 -12.73 8.57 23.28
C ASP A 3 -11.43 8.05 23.94
N SER A 4 -11.56 7.50 25.14
CA SER A 4 -10.48 6.79 25.81
C SER A 4 -10.19 5.52 25.03
N ALA A 5 -9.36 5.64 23.99
CA ALA A 5 -8.81 4.50 23.27
C ALA A 5 -8.17 3.57 24.30
N SER A 6 -8.80 2.42 24.51
CA SER A 6 -8.36 1.45 25.50
C SER A 6 -7.00 0.91 25.05
N SER A 7 -5.96 1.39 25.73
CA SER A 7 -4.58 0.99 25.55
C SER A 7 -4.46 -0.48 25.97
N LEU A 8 -4.19 -1.36 25.01
CA LEU A 8 -3.93 -2.76 25.33
C LEU A 8 -2.50 -2.90 25.90
N PRO A 9 -2.27 -3.84 26.84
CA PRO A 9 -0.94 -4.08 27.40
C PRO A 9 0.03 -4.52 26.31
N ALA A 10 1.34 -4.37 26.56
CA ALA A 10 2.39 -4.78 25.65
C ALA A 10 2.26 -6.28 25.28
N MET A 11 2.61 -6.60 24.03
CA MET A 11 2.64 -7.99 23.55
C MET A 11 3.94 -8.66 24.01
N PRO A 12 3.90 -9.85 24.62
CA PRO A 12 5.10 -10.64 24.91
C PRO A 12 5.92 -10.94 23.64
N VAL A 13 7.24 -11.04 23.77
CA VAL A 13 8.14 -11.31 22.64
C VAL A 13 7.79 -12.62 21.89
N ALA A 14 7.39 -13.66 22.60
CA ALA A 14 6.95 -14.91 21.97
C ALA A 14 5.72 -14.72 21.07
N ASP A 15 4.79 -13.86 21.50
CA ASP A 15 3.57 -13.55 20.75
C ASP A 15 3.87 -12.66 19.53
N LEU A 16 4.91 -11.81 19.59
CA LEU A 16 5.38 -11.02 18.44
C LEU A 16 5.88 -11.93 17.30
N GLN A 17 6.63 -12.98 17.64
CA GLN A 17 7.11 -13.95 16.64
C GLN A 17 5.95 -14.76 16.03
N LEU A 18 4.97 -15.17 16.84
CA LEU A 18 3.76 -15.80 16.34
C LEU A 18 2.97 -14.88 15.40
N ALA A 19 2.87 -13.59 15.73
CA ALA A 19 2.22 -12.59 14.89
C ALA A 19 2.95 -12.42 13.54
N LEU A 20 4.29 -12.41 13.55
CA LEU A 20 5.11 -12.33 12.34
C LEU A 20 4.88 -13.55 11.44
N ASP A 21 4.93 -14.76 12.01
CA ASP A 21 4.70 -15.99 11.26
C ASP A 21 3.28 -16.05 10.67
N ALA A 22 2.28 -15.58 11.41
CA ALA A 22 0.90 -15.49 10.90
C ALA A 22 0.79 -14.54 9.71
N TYR A 23 1.44 -13.37 9.78
CA TYR A 23 1.50 -12.42 8.68
C TYR A 23 2.17 -13.00 7.43
N LEU A 24 3.35 -13.61 7.58
CA LEU A 24 4.09 -14.19 6.46
C LEU A 24 3.33 -15.35 5.80
N ARG A 25 2.67 -16.20 6.60
CA ARG A 25 1.78 -17.25 6.09
C ARG A 25 0.58 -16.69 5.33
N LEU A 26 0.02 -15.56 5.77
CA LEU A 26 -1.11 -14.94 5.08
C LEU A 26 -0.70 -14.47 3.69
N ILE A 27 0.39 -13.70 3.57
CA ILE A 27 0.81 -13.15 2.28
C ILE A 27 1.32 -14.24 1.33
N LEU A 28 1.92 -15.33 1.85
CA LEU A 28 2.25 -16.52 1.05
C LEU A 28 1.00 -17.14 0.44
N ARG A 29 -0.07 -17.33 1.23
CA ARG A 29 -1.35 -17.88 0.74
C ARG A 29 -2.02 -16.97 -0.30
N GLN A 30 -1.72 -15.68 -0.28
CA GLN A 30 -2.20 -14.72 -1.27
C GLN A 30 -1.34 -14.65 -2.53
N GLY A 31 -0.26 -15.43 -2.60
CA GLY A 31 0.59 -15.56 -3.79
C GLY A 31 1.89 -14.75 -3.74
N ALA A 32 2.33 -14.29 -2.57
CA ALA A 32 3.67 -13.73 -2.43
C ALA A 32 4.74 -14.81 -2.70
N ALA A 33 5.80 -14.45 -3.42
CA ALA A 33 6.95 -15.33 -3.65
C ALA A 33 7.79 -15.48 -2.38
N GLU A 34 8.52 -16.59 -2.24
CA GLU A 34 9.37 -16.84 -1.07
C GLU A 34 10.40 -15.73 -0.82
N GLN A 35 11.02 -15.19 -1.88
CA GLN A 35 11.92 -14.04 -1.78
C GLN A 35 11.26 -12.82 -1.10
N VAL A 36 9.98 -12.58 -1.39
CA VAL A 36 9.23 -11.48 -0.75
C VAL A 36 9.07 -11.78 0.74
N LEU A 37 8.82 -13.02 1.13
CA LEU A 37 8.72 -13.41 2.54
C LEU A 37 10.03 -13.19 3.27
N ASP A 38 11.14 -13.59 2.67
CA ASP A 38 12.47 -13.46 3.26
C ASP A 38 12.85 -12.00 3.50
N GLU A 39 12.67 -11.15 2.47
CA GLU A 39 12.91 -9.71 2.58
C GLU A 39 12.03 -9.06 3.67
N ARG A 40 10.75 -9.43 3.73
CA ARG A 40 9.82 -8.89 4.74
C ARG A 40 10.12 -9.40 6.14
N ARG A 41 10.54 -10.66 6.28
CA ARG A 41 11.00 -11.21 7.57
C ARG A 41 12.21 -10.45 8.08
N GLN A 42 13.22 -10.24 7.24
CA GLN A 42 14.42 -9.48 7.62
C GLN A 42 14.11 -8.07 8.10
N LEU A 43 13.16 -7.38 7.44
CA LEU A 43 12.72 -6.05 7.87
C LEU A 43 11.94 -6.10 9.18
N LEU A 44 10.99 -7.04 9.31
CA LEU A 44 10.17 -7.13 10.51
C LEU A 44 10.95 -7.63 11.73
N ASP A 45 11.94 -8.50 11.58
CA ASP A 45 12.84 -8.92 12.66
C ASP A 45 13.63 -7.73 13.26
N GLN A 46 13.85 -6.66 12.48
CA GLN A 46 14.42 -5.40 13.00
C GLN A 46 13.39 -4.53 13.72
N LEU A 47 12.11 -4.62 13.31
CA LEU A 47 11.00 -3.89 13.94
C LEU A 47 10.58 -4.51 15.28
N LEU A 48 10.52 -5.85 15.38
CA LEU A 48 9.97 -6.54 16.55
C LEU A 48 10.64 -6.14 17.88
N PRO A 49 11.98 -6.05 18.00
CA PRO A 49 12.62 -5.60 19.24
C PRO A 49 12.24 -4.17 19.64
N LEU A 50 11.88 -3.32 18.67
CA LEU A 50 11.45 -1.94 18.95
C LEU A 50 10.00 -1.87 19.45
N LEU A 51 9.22 -2.95 19.29
CA LEU A 51 7.86 -3.08 19.79
C LEU A 51 7.79 -3.77 21.17
N ASP A 52 8.90 -4.29 21.68
CA ASP A 52 8.94 -4.91 23.01
C ASP A 52 8.62 -3.88 24.11
N GLY A 53 7.72 -4.27 25.02
CA GLY A 53 7.21 -3.38 26.07
C GLY A 53 6.36 -2.20 25.58
N VAL A 54 6.08 -2.10 24.27
CA VAL A 54 5.30 -0.99 23.70
C VAL A 54 3.80 -1.24 23.88
N SER A 55 3.10 -0.22 24.39
CA SER A 55 1.64 -0.23 24.48
C SER A 55 1.00 -0.47 23.11
N ARG A 56 -0.02 -1.32 23.09
CA ARG A 56 -0.74 -1.72 21.87
C ARG A 56 -1.78 -0.69 21.46
N ASP A 57 -1.30 0.43 20.93
CA ASP A 57 -2.12 1.52 20.40
C ASP A 57 -1.49 2.16 19.14
N ALA A 58 -2.32 2.87 18.36
CA ALA A 58 -1.91 3.44 17.08
C ALA A 58 -0.83 4.53 17.22
N HIS A 59 -0.82 5.28 18.33
CA HIS A 59 0.13 6.37 18.53
C HIS A 59 1.51 5.81 18.87
N SER A 60 1.58 4.87 19.81
CA SER A 60 2.82 4.18 20.20
C SER A 60 3.43 3.42 19.02
N PHE A 61 2.61 2.70 18.25
CA PHE A 61 3.07 2.00 17.04
C PHE A 61 3.66 2.97 16.01
N ARG A 62 2.96 4.08 15.71
CA ARG A 62 3.43 5.07 14.73
C ARG A 62 4.82 5.59 15.08
N ARG A 63 5.06 5.93 16.35
CA ARG A 63 6.37 6.44 16.81
C ARG A 63 7.49 5.41 16.61
N VAL A 64 7.22 4.15 16.87
CA VAL A 64 8.19 3.06 16.65
C VAL A 64 8.48 2.89 15.16
N VAL A 65 7.44 2.87 14.33
CA VAL A 65 7.56 2.72 12.87
C VAL A 65 8.33 3.88 12.25
N GLU A 66 8.09 5.13 12.68
CA GLU A 66 8.85 6.29 12.20
C GLU A 66 10.35 6.15 12.46
N ARG A 67 10.73 5.69 13.66
CA ARG A 67 12.14 5.41 13.99
C ARG A 67 12.71 4.27 13.15
N PHE A 68 11.97 3.18 13.01
CA PHE A 68 12.37 2.00 12.23
C PHE A 68 12.59 2.33 10.75
N VAL A 69 11.64 3.01 10.11
CA VAL A 69 11.76 3.43 8.71
C VAL A 69 12.91 4.43 8.54
N GLY A 70 13.12 5.32 9.50
CA GLY A 70 14.24 6.26 9.51
C GLY A 70 15.62 5.57 9.52
N SER A 71 15.75 4.42 10.19
CA SER A 71 16.99 3.63 10.23
C SER A 71 17.21 2.72 9.01
N CYS A 72 16.18 2.47 8.19
CA CYS A 72 16.33 1.66 6.99
C CYS A 72 17.08 2.40 5.88
N ALA A 73 17.79 1.64 5.03
CA ALA A 73 18.34 2.17 3.78
C ALA A 73 17.23 2.76 2.91
N VAL A 74 17.54 3.83 2.17
CA VAL A 74 16.54 4.60 1.40
C VAL A 74 15.71 3.70 0.46
N VAL A 75 16.35 2.75 -0.20
CA VAL A 75 15.72 1.78 -1.12
C VAL A 75 14.70 0.86 -0.44
N ASP A 76 14.86 0.61 0.87
CA ASP A 76 14.01 -0.31 1.63
C ASP A 76 12.88 0.40 2.37
N ARG A 77 12.91 1.73 2.48
CA ARG A 77 11.96 2.50 3.31
C ARG A 77 10.51 2.29 2.93
N VAL A 78 10.21 2.19 1.64
CA VAL A 78 8.84 1.92 1.16
C VAL A 78 8.39 0.55 1.63
N THR A 79 9.18 -0.48 1.37
CA THR A 79 8.90 -1.86 1.79
C THR A 79 8.77 -1.95 3.32
N ALA A 80 9.66 -1.30 4.06
CA ALA A 80 9.63 -1.25 5.53
C ALA A 80 8.33 -0.62 6.04
N LEU A 81 7.90 0.51 5.47
CA LEU A 81 6.65 1.17 5.84
C LEU A 81 5.42 0.31 5.48
N THR A 82 5.40 -0.27 4.28
CA THR A 82 4.33 -1.19 3.85
C THR A 82 4.22 -2.39 4.79
N CYS A 83 5.34 -3.02 5.14
CA CYS A 83 5.38 -4.16 6.07
C CYS A 83 4.89 -3.77 7.45
N ALA A 84 5.35 -2.65 8.00
CA ALA A 84 4.92 -2.18 9.30
C ALA A 84 3.41 -1.88 9.34
N ARG A 85 2.87 -1.22 8.31
CA ARG A 85 1.44 -0.91 8.19
C ARG A 85 0.59 -2.18 8.12
N GLU A 86 1.02 -3.18 7.37
CA GLU A 86 0.31 -4.46 7.24
C GLU A 86 0.41 -5.30 8.52
N PHE A 87 1.60 -5.33 9.14
CA PHE A 87 1.86 -6.03 10.39
C PHE A 87 1.10 -5.44 11.58
N TYR A 88 0.77 -4.15 11.55
CA TYR A 88 0.03 -3.44 12.61
C TYR A 88 -1.20 -4.22 13.12
N TYR A 89 -1.98 -4.82 12.22
CA TYR A 89 -3.21 -5.51 12.59
C TYR A 89 -2.95 -6.84 13.31
N PHE A 90 -1.85 -7.51 12.99
CA PHE A 90 -1.39 -8.70 13.71
C PHE A 90 -0.89 -8.33 15.09
N TRP A 91 -0.05 -7.29 15.17
CA TRP A 91 0.43 -6.75 16.44
C TRP A 91 -0.72 -6.23 17.33
N LEU A 92 -1.72 -5.57 16.77
CA LEU A 92 -2.92 -5.14 17.50
C LEU A 92 -3.85 -6.30 17.88
N GLY A 93 -3.70 -7.47 17.23
CA GLY A 93 -4.54 -8.64 17.46
C GLY A 93 -5.99 -8.42 17.00
N ASP A 94 -6.21 -7.50 16.06
CA ASP A 94 -7.54 -7.16 15.55
C ASP A 94 -7.93 -8.12 14.42
N VAL A 95 -8.40 -9.30 14.83
CA VAL A 95 -8.84 -10.37 13.90
C VAL A 95 -9.94 -9.89 12.96
N LYS A 96 -10.86 -9.03 13.45
CA LYS A 96 -11.95 -8.50 12.62
C LYS A 96 -11.39 -7.65 11.49
N LYS A 97 -10.46 -6.74 11.78
CA LYS A 97 -9.79 -5.95 10.75
C LYS A 97 -8.98 -6.82 9.79
N LEU A 98 -8.28 -7.83 10.30
CA LEU A 98 -7.54 -8.77 9.43
C LEU A 98 -8.46 -9.44 8.41
N VAL A 99 -9.64 -9.91 8.83
CA VAL A 99 -10.65 -10.51 7.93
C VAL A 99 -11.15 -9.50 6.90
N GLU A 100 -11.50 -8.28 7.34
CA GLU A 100 -11.97 -7.20 6.45
C GLU A 100 -10.93 -6.84 5.37
N ILE A 101 -9.66 -6.73 5.76
CA ILE A 101 -8.55 -6.38 4.85
C ILE A 101 -8.26 -7.54 3.89
N THR A 102 -8.25 -8.77 4.40
CA THR A 102 -8.02 -9.98 3.59
C THR A 102 -9.07 -10.13 2.50
N ALA A 103 -10.36 -9.90 2.84
CA ALA A 103 -11.47 -9.99 1.88
C ALA A 103 -11.35 -8.99 0.71
N ARG A 104 -10.58 -7.91 0.87
CA ARG A 104 -10.39 -6.85 -0.13
C ARG A 104 -9.02 -6.94 -0.83
N SER A 105 -8.31 -8.07 -0.69
CA SER A 105 -6.91 -8.20 -1.16
C SER A 105 -6.05 -7.03 -0.68
N GLY A 106 -6.18 -6.69 0.61
CA GLY A 106 -5.61 -5.49 1.21
C GLY A 106 -4.11 -5.58 1.51
N PHE A 107 -3.56 -6.78 1.51
CA PHE A 107 -2.14 -7.06 1.72
C PHE A 107 -1.41 -7.10 0.38
N THR A 108 -0.19 -6.59 0.38
CA THR A 108 0.70 -6.54 -0.77
C THR A 108 1.46 -7.87 -0.87
N THR A 109 1.60 -8.41 -2.09
CA THR A 109 2.29 -9.71 -2.33
C THR A 109 3.65 -9.53 -3.01
N ARG A 110 4.05 -8.29 -3.24
CA ARG A 110 5.25 -7.90 -3.98
C ARG A 110 5.99 -6.82 -3.21
N ASN A 111 7.28 -6.68 -3.49
CA ASN A 111 8.07 -5.54 -3.07
C ASN A 111 8.37 -4.71 -4.32
N VAL A 112 7.81 -3.50 -4.39
CA VAL A 112 8.12 -2.54 -5.44
C VAL A 112 9.32 -1.71 -4.99
N ARG A 113 10.37 -1.69 -5.80
CA ARG A 113 11.49 -0.78 -5.62
C ARG A 113 11.19 0.53 -6.34
N LEU A 114 10.96 1.58 -5.59
CA LEU A 114 10.72 2.92 -6.10
C LEU A 114 11.98 3.76 -5.96
N GLU A 115 12.29 4.54 -6.99
CA GLU A 115 13.34 5.53 -6.89
C GLU A 115 12.85 6.71 -6.04
N MET A 116 13.24 6.73 -4.78
CA MET A 116 12.85 7.75 -3.82
C MET A 116 13.57 9.08 -4.10
N ALA A 117 12.82 10.17 -4.17
CA ALA A 117 13.34 11.53 -4.06
C ALA A 117 13.41 12.00 -2.59
N ASP A 118 14.19 13.04 -2.30
CA ASP A 118 14.34 13.55 -0.93
C ASP A 118 13.12 14.32 -0.41
N SER A 119 12.28 14.84 -1.33
CA SER A 119 11.09 15.62 -1.00
C SER A 119 10.06 15.58 -2.12
N LEU A 120 8.82 15.98 -1.81
CA LEU A 120 7.77 16.14 -2.83
C LEU A 120 8.19 17.11 -3.94
N ALA A 121 8.84 18.23 -3.59
CA ALA A 121 9.33 19.20 -4.57
C ALA A 121 10.34 18.55 -5.54
N SER A 122 11.29 17.78 -5.02
CA SER A 122 12.29 17.07 -5.84
C SER A 122 11.66 16.00 -6.74
N LEU A 123 10.60 15.32 -6.24
CA LEU A 123 9.83 14.36 -7.02
C LEU A 123 9.14 15.03 -8.21
N LEU A 124 8.49 16.17 -7.97
CA LEU A 124 7.78 16.93 -9.00
C LEU A 124 8.73 17.55 -10.02
N GLU A 125 9.89 18.05 -9.58
CA GLU A 125 10.94 18.53 -10.47
C GLU A 125 11.48 17.40 -11.36
N ARG A 126 11.68 16.20 -10.79
CA ARG A 126 12.08 15.03 -11.57
C ARG A 126 11.04 14.66 -12.62
N MET A 127 9.75 14.64 -12.24
CA MET A 127 8.64 14.40 -13.16
C MET A 127 8.66 15.40 -14.33
N GLN A 128 8.84 16.69 -14.03
CA GLN A 128 8.92 17.76 -15.04
C GLN A 128 10.14 17.61 -15.95
N ARG A 129 11.33 17.32 -15.40
CA ARG A 129 12.55 17.12 -16.19
C ARG A 129 12.46 15.93 -17.13
N GLN A 130 11.70 14.90 -16.76
CA GLN A 130 11.43 13.74 -17.62
C GLN A 130 10.31 14.00 -18.64
N GLY A 131 9.64 15.16 -18.59
CA GLY A 131 8.53 15.48 -19.48
C GLY A 131 7.33 14.54 -19.31
N PHE A 132 7.12 13.99 -18.12
CA PHE A 132 6.07 13.00 -17.89
C PHE A 132 4.68 13.65 -17.96
N ASP A 133 3.86 13.20 -18.91
CA ASP A 133 2.50 13.68 -19.15
C ASP A 133 1.46 12.55 -19.31
N ALA A 134 1.89 11.29 -19.20
CA ALA A 134 1.06 10.10 -19.40
C ALA A 134 0.13 9.82 -18.19
N PHE A 135 -0.77 10.75 -17.89
CA PHE A 135 -1.77 10.60 -16.82
C PHE A 135 -3.00 9.82 -17.31
N PRO A 136 -3.59 8.96 -16.46
CA PRO A 136 -4.83 8.27 -16.79
C PRO A 136 -6.02 9.24 -16.87
N PRO A 137 -7.06 8.91 -17.66
CA PRO A 137 -8.30 9.71 -17.73
C PRO A 137 -8.97 9.90 -16.37
N SER A 138 -8.77 8.97 -15.43
CA SER A 138 -9.26 9.07 -14.06
C SER A 138 -8.85 10.37 -13.36
N LEU A 139 -7.68 10.93 -13.69
CA LEU A 139 -7.22 12.21 -13.11
C LEU A 139 -8.12 13.36 -13.54
N GLU A 140 -8.34 13.55 -14.84
CA GLU A 140 -9.16 14.63 -15.37
C GLU A 140 -10.61 14.52 -14.90
N ILE A 141 -11.18 13.31 -14.92
CA ILE A 141 -12.55 13.05 -14.42
C ILE A 141 -12.67 13.45 -12.95
N TYR A 142 -11.69 13.06 -12.13
CA TYR A 142 -11.70 13.38 -10.71
C TYR A 142 -11.63 14.89 -10.46
N LEU A 143 -10.69 15.59 -11.11
CA LEU A 143 -10.53 17.03 -10.95
C LEU A 143 -11.73 17.82 -11.47
N GLY A 144 -12.31 17.39 -12.61
CA GLY A 144 -13.55 17.95 -13.14
C GLY A 144 -14.71 17.80 -12.16
N LYS A 145 -14.81 16.64 -11.49
CA LYS A 145 -15.83 16.43 -10.46
C LYS A 145 -15.65 17.37 -9.25
N LEU A 146 -14.41 17.59 -8.80
CA LEU A 146 -14.13 18.54 -7.72
C LEU A 146 -14.55 19.97 -8.10
N PHE A 147 -14.29 20.37 -9.34
CA PHE A 147 -14.71 21.66 -9.87
C PHE A 147 -16.24 21.79 -9.91
N GLU A 148 -16.94 20.78 -10.42
CA GLU A 148 -18.41 20.73 -10.43
C GLU A 148 -19.02 20.80 -9.02
N ASP A 149 -18.34 20.22 -8.03
CA ASP A 149 -18.76 20.27 -6.62
C ASP A 149 -18.43 21.60 -5.93
N GLY A 150 -17.87 22.57 -6.67
CA GLY A 150 -17.61 23.93 -6.19
C GLY A 150 -16.35 24.06 -5.33
N MET A 151 -15.40 23.11 -5.44
CA MET A 151 -14.10 23.24 -4.78
C MET A 151 -13.31 24.41 -5.38
N ALA A 152 -12.60 25.15 -4.53
CA ALA A 152 -11.79 26.27 -4.99
C ALA A 152 -10.64 25.80 -5.90
N GLU A 153 -10.33 26.59 -6.95
CA GLU A 153 -9.29 26.23 -7.93
C GLU A 153 -7.92 26.00 -7.29
N VAL A 154 -7.57 26.76 -6.24
CA VAL A 154 -6.32 26.57 -5.50
C VAL A 154 -6.24 25.19 -4.84
N ASP A 155 -7.34 24.72 -4.25
CA ASP A 155 -7.42 23.40 -3.60
C ASP A 155 -7.37 22.27 -4.64
N ILE A 156 -8.03 22.47 -5.80
CA ILE A 156 -7.97 21.53 -6.93
C ILE A 156 -6.54 21.41 -7.44
N HIS A 157 -5.84 22.54 -7.59
CA HIS A 157 -4.46 22.56 -8.06
C HIS A 157 -3.52 21.84 -7.08
N GLU A 158 -3.65 22.06 -5.77
CA GLU A 158 -2.86 21.34 -4.77
C GLU A 158 -3.09 19.83 -4.82
N ARG A 159 -4.35 19.40 -4.96
CA ARG A 159 -4.70 17.97 -5.11
C ARG A 159 -4.15 17.38 -6.39
N GLU A 160 -4.27 18.10 -7.51
CA GLU A 160 -3.71 17.70 -8.80
C GLU A 160 -2.20 17.47 -8.68
N MET A 161 -1.46 18.41 -8.08
CA MET A 161 -0.01 18.28 -7.89
C MET A 161 0.37 17.03 -7.09
N LEU A 162 -0.33 16.73 -6.01
CA LEU A 162 -0.11 15.53 -5.20
C LEU A 162 -0.44 14.25 -5.99
N LEU A 163 -1.55 14.23 -6.71
CA LEU A 163 -1.96 13.08 -7.51
C LEU A 163 -1.02 12.84 -8.69
N LYS A 164 -0.52 13.88 -9.36
CA LYS A 164 0.46 13.77 -10.44
C LYS A 164 1.77 13.15 -9.93
N GLY A 165 2.28 13.61 -8.79
CA GLY A 165 3.47 13.00 -8.16
C GLY A 165 3.27 11.51 -7.83
N MET A 166 2.09 11.16 -7.31
CA MET A 166 1.72 9.77 -7.03
C MET A 166 1.62 8.94 -8.32
N LEU A 167 0.94 9.45 -9.35
CA LEU A 167 0.76 8.76 -10.64
C LEU A 167 2.09 8.59 -11.38
N PHE A 168 3.00 9.54 -11.25
CA PHE A 168 4.36 9.42 -11.77
C PHE A 168 5.13 8.27 -11.11
N LEU A 169 5.05 8.11 -9.79
CA LEU A 169 5.64 6.96 -9.09
C LEU A 169 4.97 5.62 -9.45
N LEU A 170 3.68 5.66 -9.79
CA LEU A 170 2.93 4.50 -10.23
C LEU A 170 3.25 4.10 -11.68
N SER A 171 3.84 5.00 -12.47
CA SER A 171 4.29 4.70 -13.83
C SER A 171 5.28 3.54 -13.84
N GLY A 172 5.06 2.59 -14.74
CA GLY A 172 5.87 1.36 -14.85
C GLY A 172 5.57 0.30 -13.79
N GLN A 173 4.61 0.52 -12.89
CA GLN A 173 4.13 -0.50 -11.95
C GLN A 173 2.90 -1.22 -12.51
N PRO A 174 2.68 -2.50 -12.14
CA PRO A 174 1.46 -3.22 -12.51
C PRO A 174 0.21 -2.46 -12.05
N TYR A 175 -0.80 -2.37 -12.91
CA TYR A 175 -2.08 -1.74 -12.62
C TYR A 175 -2.90 -2.56 -11.62
N ARG A 176 -2.55 -2.46 -10.34
CA ARG A 176 -3.14 -3.29 -9.28
C ARG A 176 -3.31 -2.50 -7.97
N PRO A 177 -4.31 -2.85 -7.13
CA PRO A 177 -4.53 -2.16 -5.86
C PRO A 177 -3.35 -2.19 -4.89
N ASP A 178 -2.53 -3.25 -4.92
CA ASP A 178 -1.33 -3.36 -4.09
C ASP A 178 -0.23 -2.38 -4.53
N SER A 179 0.04 -2.25 -5.84
CA SER A 179 0.93 -1.22 -6.39
C SER A 179 0.51 0.18 -5.96
N PHE A 180 -0.79 0.50 -6.05
CA PHE A 180 -1.34 1.78 -5.62
C PHE A 180 -1.04 2.06 -4.14
N ARG A 181 -1.26 1.07 -3.27
CA ARG A 181 -1.01 1.21 -1.81
C ARG A 181 0.47 1.39 -1.48
N MET A 182 1.37 0.75 -2.23
CA MET A 182 2.81 0.92 -2.05
C MET A 182 3.28 2.32 -2.47
N VAL A 183 2.74 2.83 -3.58
CA VAL A 183 3.04 4.20 -4.02
C VAL A 183 2.47 5.25 -3.08
N VAL A 184 1.30 4.99 -2.47
CA VAL A 184 0.79 5.83 -1.37
C VAL A 184 1.78 5.85 -0.20
N ASP A 185 2.33 4.70 0.20
CA ASP A 185 3.36 4.66 1.27
C ASP A 185 4.60 5.46 0.87
N ALA A 186 5.06 5.35 -0.38
CA ALA A 186 6.19 6.13 -0.88
C ALA A 186 5.93 7.64 -0.85
N MET A 187 4.75 8.08 -1.29
CA MET A 187 4.34 9.47 -1.19
C MET A 187 4.36 9.98 0.26
N LEU A 188 3.96 9.16 1.24
CA LEU A 188 4.02 9.54 2.66
C LEU A 188 5.44 9.77 3.17
N LEU A 189 6.45 9.16 2.55
CA LEU A 189 7.86 9.39 2.89
C LEU A 189 8.37 10.73 2.33
N HIS A 190 7.72 11.30 1.32
CA HIS A 190 8.05 12.61 0.75
C HIS A 190 7.39 13.80 1.46
N LEU A 191 6.49 13.53 2.41
CA LEU A 191 5.73 14.54 3.15
C LEU A 191 6.33 14.76 4.55
N ASN A 192 6.53 16.02 4.92
CA ASN A 192 7.33 16.39 6.08
C ASN A 192 6.53 16.48 7.39
N ASP A 193 5.20 16.58 7.33
CA ASP A 193 4.37 16.75 8.53
C ASP A 193 3.12 15.83 8.54
N SER A 194 2.62 15.61 9.76
CA SER A 194 1.49 14.70 10.01
C SER A 194 0.17 15.19 9.43
N ARG A 195 -0.04 16.50 9.26
CA ARG A 195 -1.28 17.06 8.71
C ARG A 195 -1.34 16.76 7.22
N ASN A 196 -0.26 17.06 6.50
CA ASN A 196 -0.15 16.77 5.07
C ASN A 196 -0.24 15.28 4.77
N LYS A 197 0.40 14.43 5.58
CA LYS A 197 0.26 12.97 5.47
C LYS A 197 -1.21 12.52 5.60
N LYS A 198 -1.94 13.02 6.60
CA LYS A 198 -3.37 12.68 6.79
C LYS A 198 -4.23 13.16 5.63
N SER A 199 -4.06 14.41 5.20
CA SER A 199 -4.77 14.98 4.05
C SER A 199 -4.50 14.17 2.78
N PHE A 200 -3.25 13.80 2.53
CA PHE A 200 -2.88 12.98 1.37
C PHE A 200 -3.48 11.57 1.43
N VAL A 201 -3.49 10.89 2.58
CA VAL A 201 -4.16 9.57 2.70
C VAL A 201 -5.65 9.67 2.37
N GLN A 202 -6.31 10.75 2.80
CA GLN A 202 -7.72 10.97 2.47
C GLN A 202 -7.92 11.18 0.97
N LEU A 203 -7.11 12.04 0.35
CA LEU A 203 -7.09 12.27 -1.09
C LEU A 203 -6.86 10.99 -1.88
N ALA A 204 -5.84 10.20 -1.52
CA ALA A 204 -5.52 8.95 -2.21
C ALA A 204 -6.66 7.92 -2.12
N ARG A 205 -7.35 7.84 -0.98
CA ARG A 205 -8.52 6.96 -0.81
C ARG A 205 -9.72 7.39 -1.65
N GLU A 206 -9.96 8.69 -1.71
CA GLU A 206 -11.01 9.29 -2.53
C GLU A 206 -10.74 9.00 -4.02
N TYR A 207 -9.51 9.28 -4.46
CA TYR A 207 -9.07 9.09 -5.84
C TYR A 207 -8.98 7.62 -6.27
N PHE A 208 -8.68 6.70 -5.36
CA PHE A 208 -8.53 5.26 -5.65
C PHE A 208 -9.69 4.67 -6.45
N TYR A 209 -10.93 5.08 -6.15
CA TYR A 209 -12.11 4.61 -6.86
C TYR A 209 -12.18 5.11 -8.30
N TYR A 210 -11.75 6.35 -8.56
CA TYR A 210 -11.66 6.90 -9.91
C TYR A 210 -10.57 6.21 -10.71
N TRP A 211 -9.40 6.04 -10.09
CA TRP A 211 -8.30 5.31 -10.70
C TRP A 211 -8.79 3.93 -11.14
N LEU A 212 -9.27 3.08 -10.21
CA LEU A 212 -9.71 1.73 -10.53
C LEU A 212 -10.83 1.67 -11.61
N SER A 213 -11.74 2.64 -11.62
CA SER A 213 -12.88 2.66 -12.56
C SER A 213 -12.52 3.14 -13.98
N PHE A 214 -11.46 3.93 -14.12
CA PHE A 214 -11.07 4.53 -15.40
C PHE A 214 -9.59 4.25 -15.74
N PRO A 215 -9.23 2.98 -16.00
CA PRO A 215 -7.87 2.59 -16.34
C PRO A 215 -7.36 3.19 -17.66
N PRO A 216 -6.03 3.33 -17.82
CA PRO A 216 -5.40 3.69 -19.08
C PRO A 216 -5.86 2.79 -20.25
N ALA A 217 -5.76 3.29 -21.48
CA ALA A 217 -6.19 2.55 -22.68
C ALA A 217 -5.48 1.19 -22.84
N HIS A 218 -4.17 1.09 -22.57
CA HIS A 218 -3.43 -0.16 -22.66
C HIS A 218 -3.89 -1.19 -21.62
N GLU A 219 -4.21 -0.75 -20.39
CA GLU A 219 -4.75 -1.61 -19.34
C GLU A 219 -6.16 -2.11 -19.65
N ARG A 220 -6.99 -1.29 -20.30
CA ARG A 220 -8.33 -1.72 -20.73
C ARG A 220 -8.29 -2.92 -21.69
N ILE A 221 -7.28 -2.99 -22.55
CA ILE A 221 -7.09 -4.11 -23.48
C ILE A 221 -6.68 -5.35 -22.70
N HIS A 222 -5.69 -5.25 -21.81
CA HIS A 222 -5.25 -6.37 -20.99
C HIS A 222 -6.36 -6.93 -20.08
N LEU A 223 -7.12 -6.05 -19.42
CA LEU A 223 -8.27 -6.45 -18.58
C LEU A 223 -9.38 -7.11 -19.41
N ALA A 224 -9.61 -6.64 -20.64
CA ALA A 224 -10.57 -7.25 -21.55
C ALA A 224 -10.09 -8.63 -22.04
N GLU A 225 -8.80 -8.80 -22.29
CA GLU A 225 -8.17 -10.07 -22.65
C GLU A 225 -8.23 -11.08 -21.49
N GLU A 226 -7.90 -10.68 -20.26
CA GLU A 226 -8.04 -11.52 -19.06
C GLU A 226 -9.49 -11.94 -18.82
N ALA A 227 -10.46 -11.03 -19.01
CA ALA A 227 -11.88 -11.34 -18.89
C ALA A 227 -12.41 -12.25 -20.01
N ALA A 228 -11.75 -12.24 -21.18
CA ALA A 228 -12.11 -13.06 -22.34
C ALA A 228 -11.42 -14.44 -22.35
N GLN A 229 -10.50 -14.73 -21.43
CA GLN A 229 -9.90 -16.06 -21.31
C GLN A 229 -10.94 -17.07 -20.80
N PRO A 230 -11.31 -18.11 -21.58
CA PRO A 230 -12.21 -19.14 -21.10
C PRO A 230 -11.54 -19.91 -19.96
N ILE A 231 -12.31 -20.23 -18.92
CA ILE A 231 -11.93 -21.16 -17.84
C ILE A 231 -11.66 -22.53 -18.48
N SER A 232 -10.44 -22.74 -18.93
CA SER A 232 -9.96 -24.02 -19.43
C SER A 232 -9.04 -24.57 -18.36
N LEU A 233 -9.59 -25.43 -17.48
CA LEU A 233 -8.91 -26.52 -16.75
C LEU A 233 -9.87 -27.15 -15.72
N LEU A 234 -10.80 -27.97 -16.21
CA LEU A 234 -11.19 -29.19 -15.53
C LEU A 234 -10.80 -30.34 -16.45
N GLN A 235 -9.56 -30.82 -16.34
CA GLN A 235 -9.26 -32.20 -16.68
C GLN A 235 -9.40 -33.04 -15.41
N PRO A 236 -10.41 -33.91 -15.29
CA PRO A 236 -10.32 -35.01 -14.35
C PRO A 236 -9.46 -36.10 -14.97
N GLY A 237 -8.38 -36.44 -14.26
CA GLY A 237 -7.51 -37.57 -14.60
C GLY A 237 -8.25 -38.91 -14.56
N SER A 238 -7.87 -39.76 -15.51
CA SER A 238 -7.67 -41.21 -15.42
C SER A 238 -8.51 -42.02 -14.42
N THR A 239 -9.29 -42.97 -14.91
CA THR A 239 -9.53 -44.21 -14.15
C THR A 239 -9.54 -45.42 -15.07
N THR A 240 -8.46 -46.19 -14.95
CA THR A 240 -8.37 -47.62 -15.23
C THR A 240 -9.61 -48.37 -14.71
N ARG A 241 -10.25 -49.19 -15.55
CA ARG A 241 -10.93 -50.39 -15.07
C ARG A 241 -10.95 -51.49 -16.13
N GLN A 242 -10.31 -52.60 -15.77
CA GLN A 242 -10.38 -53.90 -16.41
C GLN A 242 -11.82 -54.34 -16.68
N ARG A 243 -12.06 -54.96 -17.83
CA ARG A 243 -12.51 -56.34 -17.97
C ARG A 243 -12.23 -56.85 -19.37
#